data_AF-R4G2L2-F1
#
_entry.id   AF-R4G2L2-F1
#
_cell.length_a   1.000
_cell.length_b   1.000
_cell.length_c   1.000
_cell.angle_alpha   90.00
_cell.angle_beta   90.00
_cell.angle_gamma   90.00
#
_symmetry.space_group_name_H-M   'P 1'
#
loop_
_entity.id
_entity.type
_entity.pdbx_description
1 polymer ?
#
loop_
_entity_poly.entity_id
_entity_poly.type
_entity_poly.pdbx_seq_one_letter_code
_entity_poly.pdbx_strand_id
1 'polypeptide(L)'
;MIAFIVLLSLAAVLQQSSGTVDFASESSNKKDYRKEIVDKHNALRRSVKPTARNMLQMKWNSRAAQNAKRWADRCTFAHSPPHTRTVGKLRCGENIFMSTQPFAWSGVVQAWYDEVKKFVYGIGAKPPGSVIGHYTQVVWYKSHLLGCASAKCSPTKYLYVCQYCPAGNIEGSIATPYKSGPPCGDCPSACVKGLCTNPCKHNDDFSNCKDLAKKSKCKTEWIKSKCPATCFCHNKII
;
A
#
# COMPACT_ATOMS: atom_id res chain seq x y z
N MET A 1 49.56 -18.64 50.97
CA MET A 1 48.39 -17.87 50.51
C MET A 1 48.41 -17.82 48.99
N ILE A 2 47.58 -18.64 48.33
CA ILE A 2 47.33 -18.53 46.90
C ILE A 2 45.80 -18.62 46.76
N ALA A 3 45.16 -17.49 46.49
CA ALA A 3 43.71 -17.42 46.29
C ALA A 3 43.41 -17.57 44.80
N PHE A 4 42.77 -18.68 44.43
CA PHE A 4 42.20 -18.88 43.10
C PHE A 4 40.90 -18.08 43.00
N ILE A 5 40.88 -17.04 42.18
CA ILE A 5 39.66 -16.31 41.83
C ILE A 5 39.00 -17.04 40.67
N VAL A 6 37.91 -17.76 40.95
CA VAL A 6 37.05 -18.38 39.94
C VAL A 6 36.08 -17.32 39.41
N LEU A 7 36.32 -16.87 38.18
CA LEU A 7 35.39 -16.01 37.43
C LEU A 7 34.21 -16.86 36.93
N LEU A 8 33.07 -16.77 37.62
CA LEU A 8 31.79 -17.28 37.14
C LEU A 8 31.28 -16.39 36.01
N SER A 9 31.50 -16.82 34.77
CA SER A 9 30.86 -16.23 33.60
C SER A 9 29.37 -16.58 33.58
N LEU A 10 28.51 -15.61 33.93
CA LEU A 10 27.06 -15.69 33.65
C LEU A 10 26.84 -15.60 32.14
N ALA A 11 26.69 -16.74 31.48
CA ALA A 11 26.11 -16.79 30.15
C ALA A 11 24.58 -16.59 30.28
N ALA A 12 24.10 -15.38 30.00
CA ALA A 12 22.68 -15.13 29.86
C ALA A 12 22.17 -15.83 28.60
N VAL A 13 21.41 -16.92 28.78
CA VAL A 13 20.69 -17.57 27.68
C VAL A 13 19.57 -16.63 27.25
N LEU A 14 19.78 -15.91 26.14
CA LEU A 14 18.71 -15.18 25.45
C LEU A 14 17.73 -16.18 24.87
N GLN A 15 16.68 -16.46 25.63
CA GLN A 15 15.55 -17.26 25.19
C GLN A 15 14.85 -16.51 24.06
N GLN A 16 15.03 -16.96 22.82
CA GLN A 16 14.27 -16.45 21.69
C GLN A 16 12.79 -16.78 21.95
N SER A 17 12.01 -15.74 22.27
CA SER A 17 10.56 -15.83 22.35
C SER A 17 10.02 -16.13 20.96
N SER A 18 9.69 -17.40 20.71
CA SER A 18 8.82 -17.81 19.61
C SER A 18 7.40 -17.32 19.92
N GLY A 19 7.14 -16.04 19.65
CA GLY A 19 5.85 -15.42 19.89
C GLY A 19 4.76 -16.07 19.05
N THR A 20 3.82 -16.75 19.68
CA THR A 20 2.54 -17.12 19.08
C THR A 20 1.75 -15.85 18.80
N VAL A 21 1.55 -15.52 17.52
CA VAL A 21 0.72 -14.36 17.12
C VAL A 21 -0.73 -14.66 17.50
N ASP A 22 -1.22 -14.09 18.60
CA ASP A 22 -2.62 -14.20 18.99
C ASP A 22 -3.47 -13.26 18.11
N PHE A 23 -4.14 -13.86 17.13
CA PHE A 23 -5.06 -13.21 16.20
C PHE A 23 -6.24 -12.52 16.90
N ALA A 24 -6.64 -12.97 18.10
CA ALA A 24 -7.65 -12.30 18.92
C ALA A 24 -7.07 -11.06 19.61
N SER A 25 -5.81 -11.10 20.05
CA SER A 25 -5.11 -9.93 20.62
C SER A 25 -4.89 -8.81 19.59
N GLU A 26 -4.60 -9.12 18.32
CA GLU A 26 -4.50 -8.11 17.24
C GLU A 26 -5.84 -7.39 17.00
N SER A 27 -6.96 -8.06 17.23
CA SER A 27 -8.31 -7.45 17.19
C SER A 27 -8.56 -6.51 18.38
N SER A 28 -7.98 -6.81 19.55
CA SER A 28 -8.16 -6.04 20.79
C SER A 28 -7.34 -4.72 20.82
N ASN A 29 -6.16 -4.68 20.19
CA ASN A 29 -5.35 -3.45 20.06
C ASN A 29 -5.52 -2.77 18.69
N LYS A 30 -6.75 -2.26 18.45
CA LYS A 30 -7.15 -1.65 17.17
C LYS A 30 -6.26 -0.51 16.66
N LYS A 31 -5.48 0.15 17.51
CA LYS A 31 -4.59 1.26 17.11
C LYS A 31 -3.22 0.77 16.61
N ASP A 32 -2.76 -0.39 17.07
CA ASP A 32 -1.38 -0.85 16.84
C ASP A 32 -1.21 -1.48 15.46
N TYR A 33 -2.11 -2.38 15.05
CA TYR A 33 -2.02 -3.03 13.73
C TYR A 33 -2.20 -2.01 12.57
N ARG A 34 -3.05 -0.99 12.74
CA ARG A 34 -3.25 0.06 11.73
C ARG A 34 -1.97 0.84 11.48
N LYS A 35 -1.28 1.19 12.57
CA LYS A 35 0.00 1.90 12.52
C LYS A 35 1.06 1.01 11.88
N GLU A 36 1.17 -0.24 12.30
CA GLU A 36 2.08 -1.23 11.72
C GLU A 36 1.90 -1.33 10.19
N ILE A 37 0.66 -1.54 9.73
CA ILE A 37 0.35 -1.65 8.30
C ILE A 37 0.78 -0.39 7.54
N VAL A 38 0.36 0.79 8.01
CA VAL A 38 0.64 2.06 7.32
C VAL A 38 2.14 2.36 7.33
N ASP A 39 2.83 2.12 8.45
CA ASP A 39 4.26 2.35 8.57
C ASP A 39 5.04 1.38 7.69
N LYS A 40 4.66 0.10 7.65
CA LYS A 40 5.28 -0.89 6.76
C LYS A 40 5.14 -0.50 5.30
N HIS A 41 3.94 -0.14 4.85
CA HIS A 41 3.72 0.34 3.49
C HIS A 41 4.56 1.58 3.19
N ASN A 42 4.55 2.57 4.07
CA ASN A 42 5.32 3.80 3.87
C ASN A 42 6.84 3.57 3.93
N ALA A 43 7.34 2.62 4.72
CA ALA A 43 8.74 2.23 4.72
C ALA A 43 9.14 1.64 3.35
N LEU A 44 8.36 0.69 2.84
CA LEU A 44 8.58 0.08 1.53
C LEU A 44 8.50 1.09 0.38
N ARG A 45 7.53 2.01 0.44
CA ARG A 45 7.37 3.09 -0.55
C ARG A 45 8.56 4.06 -0.58
N ARG A 46 9.24 4.28 0.55
CA ARG A 46 10.47 5.09 0.62
C ARG A 46 11.68 4.37 0.07
N SER A 47 11.71 3.05 0.16
CA SER A 47 12.87 2.21 -0.21
C SER A 47 12.84 1.73 -1.66
N VAL A 48 11.90 2.18 -2.49
CA VAL A 48 11.78 1.70 -3.87
C VAL A 48 13.04 2.00 -4.69
N LYS A 49 13.36 1.07 -5.60
CA LYS A 49 14.42 1.20 -6.59
C LYS A 49 13.84 0.89 -7.98
N PRO A 50 13.98 1.79 -8.97
CA PRO A 50 14.55 3.14 -8.88
C PRO A 50 13.75 4.06 -7.92
N THR A 51 14.33 5.18 -7.48
CA THR A 51 13.66 6.09 -6.55
C THR A 51 12.46 6.78 -7.21
N ALA A 52 11.46 7.16 -6.42
CA ALA A 52 10.23 7.77 -6.90
C ALA A 52 10.15 9.27 -6.58
N ARG A 53 9.84 10.10 -7.59
CA ARG A 53 9.67 11.57 -7.40
C ARG A 53 8.28 12.00 -6.95
N ASN A 54 7.27 11.14 -7.10
CA ASN A 54 5.86 11.47 -6.87
C ASN A 54 5.12 10.51 -5.90
N MET A 55 5.85 9.71 -5.12
CA MET A 55 5.27 8.70 -4.25
C MET A 55 4.49 9.33 -3.09
N LEU A 56 3.16 9.19 -3.05
CA LEU A 56 2.37 9.72 -1.93
C LEU A 56 2.57 8.90 -0.65
N GLN A 57 2.49 9.58 0.49
CA GLN A 57 2.39 8.95 1.79
C GLN A 57 1.01 8.30 1.96
N MET A 58 0.98 7.03 2.35
CA MET A 58 -0.25 6.33 2.72
C MET A 58 -0.71 6.73 4.12
N LYS A 59 -2.03 6.82 4.28
CA LYS A 59 -2.73 7.07 5.55
C LYS A 59 -3.88 6.08 5.70
N TRP A 60 -4.21 5.74 6.94
CA TRP A 60 -5.34 4.86 7.22
C TRP A 60 -6.67 5.50 6.81
N ASN A 61 -7.57 4.72 6.24
CA ASN A 61 -8.92 5.12 5.90
C ASN A 61 -9.94 4.12 6.48
N SER A 62 -10.77 4.60 7.41
CA SER A 62 -11.74 3.75 8.10
C SER A 62 -12.83 3.18 7.19
N ARG A 63 -13.23 3.88 6.11
CA ARG A 63 -14.24 3.37 5.16
C ARG A 63 -13.66 2.22 4.33
N ALA A 64 -12.43 2.37 3.81
CA ALA A 64 -11.73 1.27 3.15
C ALA A 64 -11.56 0.05 4.07
N ALA A 65 -11.24 0.27 5.35
CA ALA A 65 -11.10 -0.81 6.32
C ALA A 65 -12.43 -1.53 6.60
N GLN A 66 -13.54 -0.79 6.67
CA GLN A 66 -14.88 -1.37 6.82
C GLN A 66 -15.27 -2.21 5.59
N ASN A 67 -14.98 -1.71 4.38
CA ASN A 67 -15.19 -2.46 3.15
C ASN A 67 -14.36 -3.76 3.14
N ALA A 68 -13.07 -3.66 3.48
CA ALA A 68 -12.17 -4.80 3.58
C ALA A 68 -12.66 -5.82 4.62
N LYS A 69 -13.16 -5.37 5.78
CA LYS A 69 -13.72 -6.24 6.82
C LYS A 69 -14.94 -7.01 6.32
N ARG A 70 -15.89 -6.32 5.68
CA ARG A 70 -17.07 -6.96 5.09
C ARG A 70 -16.72 -8.02 4.05
N TRP A 71 -15.60 -7.86 3.34
CA TRP A 71 -15.12 -8.85 2.40
C TRP A 71 -14.38 -10.01 3.08
N ALA A 72 -13.44 -9.71 3.98
CA ALA A 72 -12.68 -10.72 4.73
C ALA A 72 -13.61 -11.67 5.50
N ASP A 73 -14.68 -11.15 6.10
CA ASP A 73 -15.65 -11.93 6.89
C ASP A 73 -16.45 -12.94 6.07
N ARG A 74 -16.48 -12.81 4.75
CA ARG A 74 -17.09 -13.82 3.86
C ARG A 74 -16.22 -15.06 3.71
N CYS A 75 -14.94 -14.99 4.09
CA CYS A 75 -14.03 -16.12 4.07
C CYS A 75 -13.82 -16.79 2.70
N THR A 76 -14.03 -16.02 1.63
CA THR A 76 -13.78 -16.41 0.24
C THR A 76 -12.45 -15.83 -0.23
N PHE A 77 -11.51 -16.69 -0.62
CA PHE A 77 -10.24 -16.24 -1.20
C PHE A 77 -10.41 -15.88 -2.68
N ALA A 78 -11.03 -14.73 -2.90
CA ALA A 78 -11.22 -14.11 -4.19
C ALA A 78 -11.20 -12.58 -4.02
N HIS A 79 -11.00 -11.84 -5.10
CA HIS A 79 -11.13 -10.39 -5.06
C HIS A 79 -12.59 -9.96 -4.90
N SER A 80 -12.79 -8.87 -4.16
CA SER A 80 -14.12 -8.27 -4.00
C SER A 80 -14.59 -7.61 -5.30
N PRO A 81 -15.92 -7.65 -5.59
CA PRO A 81 -16.47 -6.94 -6.73
C PRO A 81 -16.13 -5.44 -6.68
N PRO A 82 -15.69 -4.79 -7.77
CA PRO A 82 -15.24 -3.39 -7.74
C PRO A 82 -16.21 -2.38 -7.12
N HIS A 83 -17.53 -2.63 -7.22
CA HIS A 83 -18.55 -1.75 -6.65
C HIS A 83 -18.60 -1.80 -5.10
N THR A 84 -18.09 -2.86 -4.48
CA THR A 84 -18.04 -2.99 -3.01
C THR A 84 -16.79 -2.35 -2.39
N ARG A 85 -15.79 -1.98 -3.22
CA ARG A 85 -14.54 -1.32 -2.83
C ARG A 85 -14.48 0.12 -3.33
N THR A 86 -15.38 0.94 -2.80
CA THR A 86 -15.45 2.40 -3.06
C THR A 86 -15.40 3.21 -1.77
N VAL A 87 -14.73 4.37 -1.82
CA VAL A 87 -14.67 5.34 -0.72
C VAL A 87 -15.04 6.71 -1.27
N GLY A 88 -16.30 7.12 -1.05
CA GLY A 88 -16.85 8.30 -1.72
C GLY A 88 -16.82 8.09 -3.24
N LYS A 89 -16.20 9.02 -3.98
CA LYS A 89 -16.03 8.92 -5.44
C LYS A 89 -14.80 8.08 -5.86
N LEU A 90 -13.99 7.60 -4.91
CA LEU A 90 -12.78 6.85 -5.22
C LEU A 90 -13.13 5.38 -5.42
N ARG A 91 -12.78 4.82 -6.58
CA ARG A 91 -12.62 3.36 -6.73
C ARG A 91 -11.33 2.94 -6.06
N CYS A 92 -11.36 1.86 -5.31
CA CYS A 92 -10.20 1.36 -4.56
C CYS A 92 -9.68 0.05 -5.16
N GLY A 93 -8.37 -0.16 -5.15
CA GLY A 93 -7.65 -1.41 -5.41
C GLY A 93 -7.80 -2.41 -4.27
N GLU A 94 -7.28 -3.62 -4.43
CA GLU A 94 -7.30 -4.63 -3.37
C GLU A 94 -6.12 -5.60 -3.50
N ASN A 95 -5.47 -5.90 -2.37
CA ASN A 95 -4.60 -7.05 -2.21
C ASN A 95 -5.25 -8.04 -1.23
N ILE A 96 -5.12 -9.33 -1.52
CA ILE A 96 -5.59 -10.42 -0.66
C ILE A 96 -4.46 -11.39 -0.35
N PHE A 97 -4.49 -12.01 0.81
CA PHE A 97 -3.53 -13.03 1.24
C PHE A 97 -4.25 -14.06 2.09
N MET A 98 -3.93 -15.34 1.89
CA MET A 98 -4.48 -16.44 2.67
C MET A 98 -3.36 -17.33 3.18
N SER A 99 -3.52 -17.81 4.41
CA SER A 99 -2.53 -18.67 5.08
C SER A 99 -3.22 -19.68 5.98
N THR A 100 -2.50 -20.75 6.31
CA THR A 100 -2.96 -21.79 7.24
C THR A 100 -2.66 -21.49 8.71
N GLN A 101 -1.82 -20.49 8.97
CA GLN A 101 -1.42 -20.01 10.28
C GLN A 101 -1.52 -18.48 10.33
N PRO A 102 -1.70 -17.87 11.51
CA PRO A 102 -1.72 -16.41 11.62
C PRO A 102 -0.35 -15.82 11.28
N PHE A 103 -0.35 -14.64 10.67
CA PHE A 103 0.83 -13.85 10.31
C PHE A 103 0.64 -12.44 10.83
N ALA A 104 1.72 -11.85 11.36
CA ALA A 104 1.77 -10.41 11.58
C ALA A 104 1.57 -9.66 10.26
N TRP A 105 0.88 -8.52 10.32
CA TRP A 105 0.59 -7.71 9.13
C TRP A 105 1.84 -7.28 8.36
N SER A 106 2.93 -6.97 9.07
CA SER A 106 4.22 -6.65 8.45
C SER A 106 4.75 -7.78 7.56
N GLY A 107 4.52 -9.04 7.93
CA GLY A 107 4.84 -10.23 7.13
C GLY A 107 3.95 -10.36 5.90
N VAL A 108 2.63 -10.14 6.04
CA VAL A 108 1.68 -10.16 4.92
C VAL A 108 2.02 -9.10 3.88
N VAL A 109 2.29 -7.87 4.34
CA VAL A 109 2.68 -6.75 3.45
C VAL A 109 4.03 -7.02 2.79
N GLN A 110 4.98 -7.65 3.50
CA GLN A 110 6.25 -8.06 2.91
C GLN A 110 6.05 -9.13 1.83
N ALA A 111 5.17 -10.11 2.05
CA ALA A 111 4.88 -11.16 1.07
C ALA A 111 4.31 -10.57 -0.23
N TRP A 112 3.41 -9.58 -0.14
CA TRP A 112 2.95 -8.83 -1.32
C TRP A 112 4.07 -8.04 -2.00
N TYR A 113 4.94 -7.40 -1.22
CA TYR A 113 6.05 -6.62 -1.75
C TYR A 113 7.11 -7.48 -2.45
N ASP A 114 7.32 -8.72 -1.98
CA ASP A 114 8.36 -9.62 -2.46
C ASP A 114 8.20 -10.04 -3.92
N GLU A 115 7.03 -9.82 -4.53
CA GLU A 115 6.86 -9.91 -5.98
C GLU A 115 7.80 -8.98 -6.77
N VAL A 116 8.38 -7.95 -6.11
CA VAL A 116 9.46 -7.11 -6.68
C VAL A 116 10.62 -7.94 -7.24
N LYS A 117 10.87 -9.13 -6.68
CA LYS A 117 11.92 -10.06 -7.15
C LYS A 117 11.68 -10.54 -8.59
N LYS A 118 10.43 -10.45 -9.08
CA LYS A 118 10.01 -10.80 -10.45
C LYS A 118 9.53 -9.58 -11.23
N PHE A 119 9.91 -8.38 -10.80
CA PHE A 119 9.53 -7.12 -11.43
C PHE A 119 10.76 -6.36 -11.90
N VAL A 120 10.69 -5.79 -13.10
CA VAL A 120 11.68 -4.84 -13.61
C VAL A 120 10.97 -3.54 -13.97
N TYR A 121 11.36 -2.42 -13.36
CA TYR A 121 10.76 -1.12 -13.63
C TYR A 121 10.90 -0.76 -15.12
N GLY A 122 9.81 -0.27 -15.72
CA GLY A 122 9.71 0.04 -17.14
C GLY A 122 9.39 -1.16 -18.04
N ILE A 123 9.59 -2.39 -17.57
CA ILE A 123 9.29 -3.63 -18.31
C ILE A 123 8.05 -4.34 -17.74
N GLY A 124 7.93 -4.40 -16.42
CA GLY A 124 6.87 -5.15 -15.73
C GLY A 124 7.37 -6.52 -15.26
N ALA A 125 6.55 -7.56 -15.48
CA ALA A 125 6.83 -8.91 -14.99
C ALA A 125 8.01 -9.55 -15.75
N LYS A 126 9.01 -10.04 -15.01
CA LYS A 126 10.15 -10.79 -15.54
C LYS A 126 10.43 -12.01 -14.64
N PRO A 127 10.23 -13.26 -15.14
CA PRO A 127 9.76 -13.60 -16.49
C PRO A 127 8.31 -13.14 -16.75
N PRO A 128 7.92 -12.95 -18.02
CA PRO A 128 6.53 -12.66 -18.38
C PRO A 128 5.56 -13.69 -17.78
N GLY A 129 4.37 -13.24 -17.39
CA GLY A 129 3.38 -14.08 -16.68
C GLY A 129 3.58 -14.16 -15.16
N SER A 130 4.67 -13.63 -14.61
CA SER A 130 4.83 -13.52 -13.15
C SER A 130 3.80 -12.58 -12.54
N VAL A 131 3.28 -12.94 -11.36
CA VAL A 131 2.40 -12.07 -10.59
C VAL A 131 3.24 -10.95 -9.95
N ILE A 132 2.87 -9.71 -10.24
CA ILE A 132 3.50 -8.47 -9.74
C ILE A 132 2.47 -7.45 -9.22
N GLY A 133 1.19 -7.82 -9.26
CA GLY A 133 0.07 -6.93 -8.98
C GLY A 133 0.02 -6.48 -7.53
N HIS A 134 0.40 -7.34 -6.59
CA HIS A 134 0.41 -7.00 -5.18
C HIS A 134 1.53 -6.01 -4.87
N TYR A 135 2.74 -6.26 -5.40
CA TYR A 135 3.87 -5.33 -5.25
C TYR A 135 3.55 -3.96 -5.85
N THR A 136 3.11 -3.94 -7.12
CA THR A 136 2.83 -2.68 -7.82
C THR A 136 1.73 -1.86 -7.15
N GLN A 137 0.74 -2.51 -6.53
CA GLN A 137 -0.28 -1.82 -5.72
C GLN A 137 0.29 -1.25 -4.41
N VAL A 138 1.18 -1.97 -3.70
CA VAL A 138 1.87 -1.47 -2.50
C VAL A 138 2.66 -0.19 -2.82
N VAL A 139 3.35 -0.16 -3.97
CA VAL A 139 4.17 0.97 -4.40
C VAL A 139 3.49 1.90 -5.40
N TRP A 140 2.16 1.84 -5.54
CA TRP A 140 1.46 2.69 -6.50
C TRP A 140 1.45 4.16 -6.04
N TYR A 141 2.01 5.07 -6.83
CA TYR A 141 2.28 6.45 -6.38
C TYR A 141 1.03 7.18 -5.90
N LYS A 142 -0.12 6.95 -6.56
CA LYS A 142 -1.37 7.68 -6.30
C LYS A 142 -2.17 7.13 -5.11
N SER A 143 -1.98 5.85 -4.80
CA SER A 143 -2.70 5.13 -3.73
C SER A 143 -2.22 5.62 -2.37
N HIS A 144 -3.00 6.48 -1.72
CA HIS A 144 -2.59 7.16 -0.49
C HIS A 144 -3.56 6.95 0.68
N LEU A 145 -4.71 6.31 0.44
CA LEU A 145 -5.63 5.86 1.47
C LEU A 145 -5.59 4.33 1.52
N LEU A 146 -5.46 3.78 2.72
CA LEU A 146 -5.33 2.34 2.93
C LEU A 146 -6.27 1.90 4.04
N GLY A 147 -6.98 0.80 3.83
CA GLY A 147 -7.76 0.16 4.89
C GLY A 147 -7.73 -1.35 4.75
N CYS A 148 -7.48 -2.04 5.86
CA CYS A 148 -7.29 -3.48 5.85
C CYS A 148 -8.10 -4.17 6.95
N ALA A 149 -8.33 -5.46 6.76
CA ALA A 149 -8.95 -6.34 7.71
C ALA A 149 -8.47 -7.77 7.52
N SER A 150 -8.49 -8.55 8.60
CA SER A 150 -8.24 -9.98 8.58
C SER A 150 -9.43 -10.73 9.18
N ALA A 151 -9.59 -11.99 8.79
CA ALA A 151 -10.61 -12.89 9.32
C ALA A 151 -10.01 -14.29 9.53
N LYS A 152 -10.26 -14.87 10.71
CA LYS A 152 -10.03 -16.30 10.98
C LYS A 152 -11.26 -17.06 10.50
N CYS A 153 -11.12 -17.75 9.38
CA CYS A 153 -12.20 -18.45 8.71
C CYS A 153 -12.40 -19.89 9.21
N SER A 154 -11.33 -20.51 9.67
CA SER A 154 -11.31 -21.79 10.37
C SER A 154 -10.00 -21.89 11.18
N PRO A 155 -9.77 -22.93 11.99
CA PRO A 155 -8.50 -23.11 12.71
C PRO A 155 -7.25 -23.05 11.80
N THR A 156 -7.40 -23.45 10.53
CA THR A 156 -6.33 -23.55 9.53
C THR A 156 -6.54 -22.63 8.33
N LYS A 157 -7.34 -21.55 8.47
CA LYS A 157 -7.61 -20.63 7.36
C LYS A 157 -7.73 -19.20 7.87
N TYR A 158 -6.77 -18.36 7.49
CA TYR A 158 -6.69 -16.94 7.82
C TYR A 158 -6.66 -16.13 6.53
N LEU A 159 -7.60 -15.21 6.37
CA LEU A 159 -7.74 -14.33 5.20
C LEU A 159 -7.41 -12.89 5.59
N TYR A 160 -6.61 -12.22 4.76
CA TYR A 160 -6.20 -10.83 4.93
C TYR A 160 -6.56 -10.07 3.66
N VAL A 161 -7.16 -8.89 3.84
CA VAL A 161 -7.63 -8.03 2.75
C VAL A 161 -7.17 -6.60 3.04
N CYS A 162 -6.47 -5.98 2.09
CA CYS A 162 -6.17 -4.56 2.11
C CYS A 162 -6.77 -3.88 0.88
N GLN A 163 -7.48 -2.77 1.06
CA GLN A 163 -8.02 -1.95 -0.01
C GLN A 163 -7.30 -0.60 -0.09
N TYR A 164 -6.99 -0.17 -1.32
CA TYR A 164 -6.11 0.95 -1.62
C TYR A 164 -6.85 2.01 -2.42
N CYS A 165 -6.98 3.24 -1.93
CA CYS A 165 -7.73 4.29 -2.62
C CYS A 165 -6.86 5.51 -2.97
N PRO A 166 -6.96 6.06 -4.19
CA PRO A 166 -7.59 5.43 -5.37
C PRO A 166 -6.89 4.13 -5.78
N ALA A 167 -7.54 3.33 -6.62
CA ALA A 167 -6.98 2.09 -7.15
C ALA A 167 -5.67 2.33 -7.92
N GLY A 168 -4.74 1.39 -7.74
CA GLY A 168 -3.53 1.32 -8.55
C GLY A 168 -3.69 0.41 -9.77
N ASN A 169 -2.55 -0.05 -10.29
CA ASN A 169 -2.46 -1.04 -11.36
C ASN A 169 -3.30 -0.68 -12.59
N ILE A 170 -3.24 0.58 -13.01
CA ILE A 170 -3.88 1.06 -14.23
C ILE A 170 -3.29 0.27 -15.42
N GLU A 171 -4.17 -0.23 -16.27
CA GLU A 171 -3.80 -0.96 -17.48
C GLU A 171 -2.85 -0.13 -18.35
N GLY A 172 -1.79 -0.77 -18.87
CA GLY A 172 -0.72 -0.09 -19.60
C GLY A 172 0.29 0.69 -18.75
N SER A 173 0.04 0.89 -17.45
CA SER A 173 0.94 1.63 -16.54
C SER A 173 1.55 0.76 -15.42
N ILE A 174 1.24 -0.54 -15.38
CA ILE A 174 1.71 -1.43 -14.30
C ILE A 174 3.25 -1.54 -14.24
N ALA A 175 3.93 -1.40 -15.37
CA ALA A 175 5.39 -1.42 -15.44
C ALA A 175 6.05 -0.16 -14.84
N THR A 176 5.29 0.91 -14.61
CA THR A 176 5.76 2.19 -14.08
C THR A 176 4.83 2.67 -12.95
N PRO A 177 4.77 1.94 -11.81
CA PRO A 177 3.81 2.19 -10.73
C PRO A 177 4.01 3.55 -10.01
N TYR A 178 5.13 4.21 -10.28
CA TYR A 178 5.47 5.55 -9.86
C TYR A 178 6.37 6.20 -10.91
N LYS A 179 6.59 7.51 -10.82
CA LYS A 179 7.51 8.22 -11.72
C LYS A 179 8.92 8.18 -11.14
N SER A 180 9.85 7.57 -11.87
CA SER A 180 11.26 7.50 -11.48
C SER A 180 11.93 8.88 -11.39
N GLY A 181 12.76 9.08 -10.37
CA GLY A 181 13.54 10.30 -10.14
C GLY A 181 13.87 10.56 -8.67
N PRO A 182 14.48 11.72 -8.34
CA PRO A 182 14.85 12.07 -6.97
C PRO A 182 13.63 12.04 -6.04
N PRO A 183 13.74 11.46 -4.82
CA PRO A 183 12.65 11.47 -3.85
C PRO A 183 12.01 12.84 -3.68
N CYS A 184 10.68 12.91 -3.72
CA CYS A 184 9.90 14.14 -3.64
C CYS A 184 10.15 15.20 -4.73
N GLY A 185 10.78 14.86 -5.86
CA GLY A 185 11.04 15.81 -6.94
C GLY A 185 9.80 16.49 -7.52
N ASP A 186 8.62 15.86 -7.44
CA ASP A 186 7.34 16.44 -7.88
C ASP A 186 6.54 17.08 -6.72
N CYS A 187 7.09 17.13 -5.49
CA CYS A 187 6.43 17.69 -4.30
C CYS A 187 7.41 18.34 -3.29
N PRO A 188 8.30 19.26 -3.72
CA PRO A 188 9.38 19.78 -2.87
C PRO A 188 8.89 20.47 -1.59
N SER A 189 7.74 21.14 -1.64
CA SER A 189 7.12 21.83 -0.50
C SER A 189 6.19 20.95 0.35
N ALA A 190 6.02 19.68 -0.01
CA ALA A 190 5.10 18.75 0.64
C ALA A 190 5.74 17.36 0.78
N CYS A 191 6.96 17.31 1.31
CA CYS A 191 7.74 16.09 1.44
C CYS A 191 7.97 15.74 2.92
N VAL A 192 7.70 14.49 3.30
CA VAL A 192 8.05 13.96 4.62
C VAL A 192 8.76 12.64 4.45
N LYS A 193 10.07 12.62 4.79
CA LYS A 193 10.94 11.44 4.70
C LYS A 193 10.83 10.76 3.31
N GLY A 194 10.93 11.53 2.23
CA GLY A 194 10.90 11.00 0.85
C GLY A 194 9.52 10.64 0.28
N LEU A 195 8.42 10.94 0.98
CA LEU A 195 7.06 10.75 0.48
C LEU A 195 6.30 12.08 0.37
N CYS A 196 5.54 12.24 -0.70
CA CYS A 196 4.67 13.38 -0.96
C CYS A 196 3.43 13.36 -0.04
N THR A 197 3.02 14.53 0.48
CA THR A 197 1.89 14.67 1.41
C THR A 197 0.75 15.54 0.85
N ASN A 198 0.82 15.87 -0.44
CA ASN A 198 -0.08 16.75 -1.18
C ASN A 198 -0.91 16.00 -2.26
N PRO A 199 -1.74 15.01 -1.91
CA PRO A 199 -2.59 14.34 -2.89
C PRO A 199 -3.61 15.31 -3.50
N CYS A 200 -3.91 15.13 -4.79
CA CYS A 200 -5.07 15.76 -5.41
C CYS A 200 -6.35 15.11 -4.88
N LYS A 201 -7.36 15.94 -4.54
CA LYS A 201 -8.67 15.46 -4.05
C LYS A 201 -9.64 15.12 -5.18
N HIS A 202 -9.34 15.58 -6.39
CA HIS A 202 -10.11 15.31 -7.60
C HIS A 202 -9.53 14.10 -8.33
N ASN A 203 -10.36 13.46 -9.17
CA ASN A 203 -9.90 12.51 -10.16
C ASN A 203 -10.39 12.94 -11.53
N ASP A 204 -9.55 12.71 -12.52
CA ASP A 204 -9.93 12.82 -13.91
C ASP A 204 -10.74 11.59 -14.33
N ASP A 205 -11.79 11.82 -15.12
CA ASP A 205 -12.62 10.76 -15.70
C ASP A 205 -11.90 10.06 -16.86
N PHE A 206 -10.95 10.75 -17.51
CA PHE A 206 -10.24 10.28 -18.70
C PHE A 206 -8.72 10.25 -18.52
N SER A 207 -8.07 9.25 -19.10
CA SER A 207 -6.61 9.10 -19.07
C SER A 207 -5.87 10.20 -19.86
N ASN A 208 -6.49 10.75 -20.90
CA ASN A 208 -5.94 11.81 -21.75
C ASN A 208 -6.27 13.24 -21.27
N CYS A 209 -6.72 13.41 -20.01
CA CYS A 209 -7.09 14.71 -19.46
C CYS A 209 -5.96 15.75 -19.52
N LYS A 210 -4.69 15.33 -19.43
CA LYS A 210 -3.53 16.21 -19.64
C LYS A 210 -3.54 16.88 -21.02
N ASP A 211 -3.83 16.11 -22.07
CA ASP A 211 -3.86 16.63 -23.44
C ASP A 211 -5.10 17.50 -23.69
N LEU A 212 -6.25 17.08 -23.16
CA LEU A 212 -7.50 17.84 -23.25
C LEU A 212 -7.40 19.20 -22.55
N ALA A 213 -6.86 19.21 -21.33
CA ALA A 213 -6.62 20.42 -20.56
C ALA A 213 -5.61 21.35 -21.25
N LYS A 214 -4.54 20.79 -21.83
CA LYS A 214 -3.53 21.58 -22.58
C LYS A 214 -4.15 22.27 -23.78
N LYS A 215 -4.94 21.55 -24.58
CA LYS A 215 -5.58 22.09 -25.80
C LYS A 215 -6.61 23.17 -25.47
N SER A 216 -7.44 22.94 -24.46
CA SER A 216 -8.53 23.86 -24.09
C SER A 216 -8.13 24.94 -23.10
N LYS A 217 -6.95 24.84 -22.48
CA LYS A 217 -6.52 25.63 -21.32
C LYS A 217 -7.54 25.58 -20.17
N CYS A 218 -8.22 24.43 -20.00
CA CYS A 218 -9.31 24.24 -19.04
C CYS A 218 -10.43 25.29 -19.12
N LYS A 219 -10.67 25.88 -20.31
CA LYS A 219 -11.68 26.94 -20.47
C LYS A 219 -13.10 26.41 -20.64
N THR A 220 -13.26 25.19 -21.16
CA THR A 220 -14.59 24.62 -21.40
C THR A 220 -15.14 23.93 -20.14
N GLU A 221 -16.43 24.15 -19.86
CA GLU A 221 -17.10 23.55 -18.69
C GLU A 221 -17.07 22.01 -18.72
N TRP A 222 -17.17 21.42 -19.92
CA TRP A 222 -17.04 19.97 -20.07
C TRP A 222 -15.65 19.47 -19.60
N ILE A 223 -14.55 20.15 -19.95
CA ILE A 223 -13.21 19.74 -19.53
C ILE A 223 -13.00 19.99 -18.04
N LYS A 224 -13.50 21.10 -17.49
CA LYS A 224 -13.47 21.34 -16.04
C LYS A 224 -14.19 20.24 -15.26
N SER A 225 -15.34 19.78 -15.78
CA SER A 225 -16.15 18.72 -15.16
C SER A 225 -15.50 17.34 -15.28
N LYS A 226 -14.91 17.02 -16.44
CA LYS A 226 -14.33 15.70 -16.74
C LYS A 226 -12.87 15.52 -16.39
N CYS A 227 -12.12 16.62 -16.30
CA CYS A 227 -10.71 16.65 -15.97
C CYS A 227 -10.40 17.55 -14.76
N PRO A 228 -11.15 17.44 -13.63
CA PRO A 228 -11.02 18.37 -12.52
C PRO A 228 -9.67 18.22 -11.80
N ALA A 229 -9.03 17.05 -11.83
CA ALA A 229 -7.70 16.90 -11.24
C ALA A 229 -6.69 17.67 -12.08
N THR A 230 -6.65 17.43 -13.39
CA THR A 230 -5.74 18.16 -14.28
C THR A 230 -6.00 19.67 -14.26
N CYS A 231 -7.25 20.12 -14.18
CA CYS A 231 -7.59 21.54 -14.26
C CYS A 231 -7.44 22.31 -12.95
N PHE A 232 -7.65 21.69 -11.79
CA PHE A 232 -7.75 22.42 -10.51
C PHE A 232 -6.72 22.01 -9.46
N CYS A 233 -6.06 20.86 -9.61
CA CYS A 233 -5.06 20.41 -8.65
C CYS A 233 -3.68 21.01 -8.93
N HIS A 234 -3.52 22.30 -8.63
CA HIS A 234 -2.22 22.97 -8.65
C HIS A 234 -1.36 22.50 -7.46
N ASN A 235 -0.08 22.23 -7.72
CA ASN A 235 0.91 21.84 -6.71
C ASN A 235 0.49 20.58 -5.90
N LYS A 236 -0.23 19.65 -6.54
CA LYS A 236 -0.64 18.36 -5.98
C LYS A 236 -0.16 17.21 -6.87
N ILE A 237 -0.05 16.02 -6.28
CA ILE A 237 0.13 14.79 -7.05
C ILE A 237 -1.22 14.36 -7.61
N ILE A 238 -1.32 14.29 -8.94
CA ILE A 238 -2.49 13.87 -9.73
C ILE A 238 -2.28 12.47 -10.27
#